data_AF-A0A318UM17-F1
#
_entry.id   AF-A0A318UM17-F1
#
_cell.length_a   1.000
_cell.length_b   1.000
_cell.length_c   1.000
_cell.angle_alpha   90.00
_cell.angle_beta   90.00
_cell.angle_gamma   90.00
#
_symmetry.space_group_name_H-M   'P 1'
#
loop_
_entity.id
_entity.type
_entity.pdbx_description
1 polymer ?
#
loop_
_entity_poly.entity_id
_entity_poly.type
_entity_poly.pdbx_seq_one_letter_code
_entity_poly.pdbx_strand_id
1 'polypeptide(L)'
;MKNIVWMALALMVLTTACKKNSPVEELGKSNGQYRPELRVSLSTRTLKVGDTVNVTSTTWERSDQIAKVEYLHKLYENFGIYLELQTTKLETWSATAPKMVVTDTIANGAWKTFPENGKSLNSYYVTASNAYVLAAVYKQFIATGGKYKMEGADLLNALPNEAYNNLLSQLAYVITVAEFSTFFPAAPEECFTKTGATRTGISDIGKAYLRDNLSRALFVQKGFKTFKKQGLLHASVTSKVTSTSGAVAQVTNEFEATY
;
A
#
# COMPACT_ATOMS: atom_id res chain seq x y z
N MET A 1 -65.86 15.49 19.06
CA MET A 1 -64.64 15.47 19.92
C MET A 1 -64.02 14.06 20.08
N LYS A 2 -64.04 13.20 19.05
CA LYS A 2 -63.38 11.87 19.09
C LYS A 2 -62.07 11.80 18.28
N ASN A 3 -61.82 12.78 17.41
CA ASN A 3 -60.68 12.77 16.49
C ASN A 3 -59.43 13.50 17.01
N ILE A 4 -59.56 14.28 18.08
CA ILE A 4 -58.43 15.01 18.69
C ILE A 4 -57.57 14.07 19.57
N VAL A 5 -58.21 13.09 20.21
CA VAL A 5 -57.52 12.13 21.10
C VAL A 5 -56.57 11.20 20.33
N TRP A 6 -56.94 10.81 19.11
CA TRP A 6 -56.08 9.96 18.27
C TRP A 6 -54.87 10.70 17.68
N MET A 7 -54.99 12.01 17.43
CA MET A 7 -53.91 12.82 16.89
C MET A 7 -52.86 13.17 17.96
N ALA A 8 -53.26 13.33 19.22
CA ALA A 8 -52.35 13.51 20.36
C ALA A 8 -51.56 12.23 20.70
N LEU A 9 -52.19 11.04 20.54
CA LEU A 9 -51.52 9.76 20.78
C LEU A 9 -50.49 9.43 19.69
N ALA A 10 -50.78 9.78 18.43
CA ALA A 10 -49.83 9.63 17.32
C ALA A 10 -48.60 10.55 17.44
N LEU A 11 -48.73 11.70 18.10
CA LEU A 11 -47.62 12.63 18.33
C LEU A 11 -46.68 12.16 19.46
N MET A 12 -47.18 11.41 20.46
CA MET A 12 -46.34 10.88 21.55
C MET A 12 -45.42 9.74 21.09
N VAL A 13 -45.86 8.89 20.16
CA VAL A 13 -45.04 7.78 19.62
C VAL A 13 -43.88 8.27 18.75
N LEU A 14 -43.96 9.49 18.20
CA LEU A 14 -42.87 10.10 17.42
C LEU A 14 -41.77 10.76 18.28
N THR A 15 -41.99 10.91 19.60
CA THR A 15 -41.02 11.56 20.51
C THR A 15 -40.21 10.59 21.36
N THR A 16 -40.48 9.28 21.27
CA THR A 16 -39.54 8.24 21.71
C THR A 16 -38.40 8.11 20.69
N ALA A 17 -37.72 9.23 20.41
CA ALA A 17 -36.35 9.18 19.97
C ALA A 17 -35.59 8.41 21.05
N CYS A 18 -35.07 7.23 20.72
CA CYS A 18 -34.26 6.42 21.62
C CYS A 18 -33.08 7.27 22.10
N LYS A 19 -33.21 7.85 23.29
CA LYS A 19 -32.14 8.63 23.92
C LYS A 19 -30.99 7.69 24.22
N LYS A 20 -29.78 8.15 23.91
CA LYS A 20 -28.53 7.56 24.38
C LYS A 20 -28.63 7.33 25.89
N ASN A 21 -28.33 6.12 26.35
CA ASN A 21 -28.29 5.84 27.78
C ASN A 21 -27.21 6.70 28.43
N SER A 22 -27.57 7.34 29.55
CA SER A 22 -26.59 8.06 30.36
C SER A 22 -25.47 7.10 30.82
N PRO A 23 -24.22 7.57 30.90
CA PRO A 23 -23.11 6.75 31.39
C PRO A 23 -23.42 6.15 32.76
N VAL A 24 -22.96 4.92 33.03
CA VAL A 24 -23.09 4.29 34.36
C VAL A 24 -22.10 4.97 35.31
N GLU A 25 -22.60 5.91 36.11
CA GLU A 25 -21.78 6.68 37.07
C GLU A 25 -21.41 5.86 38.32
N GLU A 26 -22.11 4.77 38.62
CA GLU A 26 -22.09 4.11 39.94
C GLU A 26 -21.32 2.78 39.98
N LEU A 27 -20.06 2.77 39.56
CA LEU A 27 -19.16 1.63 39.75
C LEU A 27 -17.76 2.09 40.19
N GLY A 28 -17.66 2.52 41.45
CA GLY A 28 -16.39 2.79 42.15
C GLY A 28 -15.59 4.00 41.63
N LYS A 29 -14.72 4.56 42.51
CA LYS A 29 -13.84 5.68 42.14
C LYS A 29 -12.89 5.27 41.02
N SER A 30 -13.04 5.90 39.87
CA SER A 30 -12.18 5.73 38.69
C SER A 30 -10.89 6.53 38.84
N ASN A 31 -9.77 5.99 38.32
CA ASN A 31 -8.53 6.74 38.12
C ASN A 31 -8.57 7.66 36.87
N GLY A 32 -9.74 7.85 36.24
CA GLY A 32 -9.97 8.79 35.15
C GLY A 32 -9.40 8.36 33.78
N GLN A 33 -8.78 7.19 33.68
CA GLN A 33 -8.14 6.70 32.46
C GLN A 33 -8.79 5.39 31.98
N TYR A 34 -10.00 5.49 31.44
CA TYR A 34 -10.60 4.35 30.74
C TYR A 34 -10.10 4.31 29.30
N ARG A 35 -9.58 3.15 28.90
CA ARG A 35 -9.25 2.90 27.50
C ARG A 35 -10.55 2.62 26.73
N PRO A 36 -10.73 3.19 25.53
CA PRO A 36 -11.85 2.84 24.68
C PRO A 36 -11.73 1.38 24.26
N GLU A 37 -12.85 0.67 24.17
CA GLU A 37 -12.92 -0.63 23.53
C GLU A 37 -13.05 -0.43 22.02
N LEU A 38 -12.38 -1.27 21.22
CA LEU A 38 -12.38 -1.17 19.77
C LEU A 38 -12.53 -2.56 19.15
N ARG A 39 -13.55 -2.71 18.30
CA ARG A 39 -13.71 -3.85 17.39
C ARG A 39 -13.68 -3.35 15.95
N VAL A 40 -12.93 -4.05 15.10
CA VAL A 40 -12.81 -3.71 13.68
C VAL A 40 -13.29 -4.87 12.84
N SER A 41 -14.14 -4.58 11.87
CA SER A 41 -14.52 -5.51 10.82
C SER A 41 -14.13 -4.97 9.45
N LEU A 42 -13.78 -5.90 8.55
CA LEU A 42 -13.39 -5.64 7.19
C LEU A 42 -14.34 -6.37 6.24
N SER A 43 -14.71 -5.76 5.11
CA SER A 43 -15.51 -6.44 4.09
C SER A 43 -14.78 -7.58 3.39
N THR A 44 -13.44 -7.53 3.37
CA THR A 44 -12.57 -8.61 2.87
C THR A 44 -11.24 -8.58 3.62
N ARG A 45 -10.60 -9.74 3.76
CA ARG A 45 -9.25 -9.88 4.32
C ARG A 45 -8.20 -10.21 3.26
N THR A 46 -8.62 -10.46 2.04
CA THR A 46 -7.75 -10.75 0.89
C THR A 46 -8.02 -9.68 -0.16
N LEU A 47 -7.03 -8.83 -0.41
CA LEU A 47 -7.11 -7.76 -1.40
C LEU A 47 -6.19 -8.07 -2.56
N LYS A 48 -6.67 -7.85 -3.78
CA LYS A 48 -5.83 -7.70 -4.96
C LYS A 48 -5.52 -6.23 -5.20
N VAL A 49 -4.42 -5.93 -5.89
CA VAL A 49 -4.09 -4.55 -6.24
C VAL A 49 -5.24 -3.92 -7.03
N GLY A 50 -5.70 -2.75 -6.60
CA GLY A 50 -6.86 -2.06 -7.15
C GLY A 50 -8.18 -2.31 -6.40
N ASP A 51 -8.24 -3.31 -5.52
CA ASP A 51 -9.44 -3.59 -4.73
C ASP A 51 -9.70 -2.52 -3.67
N THR A 52 -10.93 -2.53 -3.15
CA THR A 52 -11.37 -1.66 -2.06
C THR A 52 -11.84 -2.48 -0.86
N VAL A 53 -11.56 -2.01 0.35
CA VAL A 53 -12.08 -2.62 1.59
C VAL A 53 -12.87 -1.61 2.41
N ASN A 54 -14.05 -2.01 2.88
CA ASN A 54 -14.78 -1.24 3.88
C ASN A 54 -14.22 -1.57 5.25
N VAL A 55 -13.80 -0.54 5.98
CA VAL A 55 -13.31 -0.63 7.35
C VAL A 55 -14.38 -0.08 8.27
N THR A 56 -14.90 -0.93 9.15
CA THR A 56 -15.91 -0.56 10.13
C THR A 56 -15.34 -0.72 11.53
N SER A 57 -15.30 0.36 12.30
CA SER A 57 -14.93 0.38 13.70
C SER A 57 -16.16 0.54 14.57
N THR A 58 -16.33 -0.37 15.51
CA THR A 58 -17.29 -0.27 16.59
C THR A 58 -16.51 0.02 17.87
N THR A 59 -16.80 1.15 18.50
CA THR A 59 -16.09 1.59 19.71
C THR A 59 -17.02 2.19 20.74
N TRP A 60 -16.70 1.98 22.01
CA TRP A 60 -17.36 2.60 23.14
C TRP A 60 -16.33 2.79 24.25
N GLU A 61 -16.63 3.71 25.15
CA GLU A 61 -15.86 3.93 26.36
C GLU A 61 -16.84 4.11 27.50
N ARG A 62 -16.50 3.62 28.69
CA ARG A 62 -17.39 3.62 29.86
C ARG A 62 -18.00 4.99 30.17
N SER A 63 -17.22 6.06 30.09
CA SER A 63 -17.67 7.43 30.36
C SER A 63 -17.99 8.23 29.10
N ASP A 64 -18.05 7.55 27.94
CA ASP A 64 -18.37 8.17 26.66
C ASP A 64 -17.41 9.32 26.26
N GLN A 65 -16.16 9.25 26.74
CA GLN A 65 -15.15 10.28 26.57
C GLN A 65 -14.27 10.02 25.33
N ILE A 66 -14.87 9.72 24.18
CA ILE A 66 -14.12 9.50 22.94
C ILE A 66 -13.88 10.85 22.24
N ALA A 67 -12.60 11.18 22.02
CA ALA A 67 -12.21 12.42 21.32
C ALA A 67 -12.24 12.27 19.81
N LYS A 68 -11.63 11.19 19.29
CA LYS A 68 -11.56 10.94 17.84
C LYS A 68 -11.33 9.47 17.49
N VAL A 69 -11.71 9.14 16.25
CA VAL A 69 -11.39 7.87 15.59
C VAL A 69 -10.65 8.17 14.30
N GLU A 70 -9.46 7.59 14.12
CA GLU A 70 -8.59 7.79 12.98
C GLU A 70 -8.38 6.46 12.25
N TYR A 71 -8.58 6.46 10.94
CA TYR A 71 -8.13 5.39 10.07
C TYR A 71 -6.83 5.82 9.42
N LEU A 72 -5.78 5.11 9.80
CA LEU A 72 -4.42 5.30 9.34
C LEU A 72 -4.10 4.24 8.30
N HIS A 73 -3.18 4.57 7.41
CA HIS A 73 -2.58 3.61 6.50
C HIS A 73 -1.07 3.81 6.38
N LYS A 74 -0.39 2.72 6.06
CA LYS A 74 0.96 2.73 5.51
C LYS A 74 0.97 1.81 4.31
N LEU A 75 1.22 2.38 3.14
CA LEU A 75 1.29 1.68 1.87
C LEU A 75 2.71 1.82 1.33
N TYR A 76 3.35 0.70 1.09
CA TYR A 76 4.66 0.63 0.49
C TYR A 76 4.75 -0.58 -0.42
N GLU A 77 5.67 -0.55 -1.36
CA GLU A 77 5.94 -1.66 -2.26
C GLU A 77 7.40 -2.10 -2.12
N ASN A 78 7.61 -3.39 -2.34
CA ASN A 78 8.91 -3.98 -2.59
C ASN A 78 8.89 -4.48 -4.03
N PHE A 79 9.72 -3.91 -4.90
CA PHE A 79 9.71 -4.24 -6.31
C PHE A 79 11.08 -4.61 -6.84
N GLY A 80 11.09 -5.52 -7.80
CA GLY A 80 12.16 -5.69 -8.77
C GLY A 80 11.74 -5.18 -10.14
N ILE A 81 12.53 -5.53 -11.15
CA ILE A 81 12.34 -5.10 -12.52
C ILE A 81 12.04 -6.31 -13.39
N TYR A 82 11.04 -6.13 -14.24
CA TYR A 82 10.81 -6.92 -15.43
C TYR A 82 11.36 -6.13 -16.63
N LEU A 83 12.38 -6.69 -17.27
CA LEU A 83 13.04 -6.13 -18.44
C LEU A 83 12.85 -7.07 -19.62
N GLU A 84 12.42 -6.53 -20.76
CA GLU A 84 12.50 -7.20 -22.05
C GLU A 84 13.33 -6.36 -23.00
N LEU A 85 14.33 -6.98 -23.61
CA LEU A 85 15.01 -6.49 -24.80
C LEU A 85 14.27 -7.02 -26.04
N GLN A 86 14.99 -7.28 -27.13
CA GLN A 86 14.38 -7.85 -28.35
C GLN A 86 14.08 -9.33 -28.18
N THR A 87 15.04 -10.07 -27.62
CA THR A 87 14.96 -11.52 -27.41
C THR A 87 15.18 -11.90 -25.95
N THR A 88 15.95 -11.13 -25.19
CA THR A 88 16.24 -11.42 -23.79
C THR A 88 15.14 -10.90 -22.87
N LYS A 89 14.72 -11.74 -21.93
CA LYS A 89 13.84 -11.37 -20.82
C LYS A 89 14.59 -11.55 -19.50
N LEU A 90 14.39 -10.62 -18.59
CA LEU A 90 15.00 -10.62 -17.28
C LEU A 90 13.97 -10.24 -16.22
N GLU A 91 13.82 -11.09 -15.22
CA GLU A 91 13.02 -10.80 -14.03
C GLU A 91 13.95 -10.79 -12.82
N THR A 92 13.93 -9.70 -12.05
CA THR A 92 14.72 -9.58 -10.83
C THR A 92 13.89 -9.78 -9.56
N TRP A 93 12.57 -9.79 -9.68
CA TRP A 93 11.66 -10.08 -8.58
C TRP A 93 11.23 -11.55 -8.62
N SER A 94 11.22 -12.19 -7.44
CA SER A 94 10.47 -13.43 -7.23
C SER A 94 9.94 -13.44 -5.80
N ALA A 95 8.82 -14.11 -5.57
CA ALA A 95 8.20 -14.16 -4.24
C ALA A 95 9.05 -14.91 -3.20
N THR A 96 9.92 -15.81 -3.64
CA THR A 96 10.70 -16.70 -2.75
C THR A 96 12.17 -16.32 -2.64
N ALA A 97 12.77 -15.76 -3.70
CA ALA A 97 14.18 -15.41 -3.75
C ALA A 97 14.38 -14.20 -4.70
N PRO A 98 14.02 -12.98 -4.28
CA PRO A 98 14.20 -11.81 -5.12
C PRO A 98 15.68 -11.53 -5.33
N LYS A 99 16.08 -11.27 -6.58
CA LYS A 99 17.46 -10.96 -6.96
C LYS A 99 17.80 -9.48 -6.83
N MET A 100 16.77 -8.64 -6.78
CA MET A 100 16.88 -7.21 -6.53
C MET A 100 15.56 -6.73 -5.92
N VAL A 101 15.66 -5.93 -4.86
CA VAL A 101 14.52 -5.34 -4.18
C VAL A 101 14.77 -3.86 -3.98
N VAL A 102 13.81 -3.04 -4.41
CA VAL A 102 13.73 -1.62 -4.10
C VAL A 102 12.45 -1.40 -3.31
N THR A 103 12.57 -0.72 -2.17
CA THR A 103 11.42 -0.34 -1.36
C THR A 103 10.99 1.08 -1.69
N ASP A 104 9.70 1.28 -1.95
CA ASP A 104 9.11 2.60 -2.17
C ASP A 104 7.91 2.79 -1.25
N THR A 105 7.87 3.91 -0.54
CA THR A 105 6.72 4.27 0.30
C THR A 105 5.76 5.10 -0.54
N ILE A 106 4.56 4.58 -0.76
CA ILE A 106 3.54 5.20 -1.60
C ILE A 106 2.67 6.16 -0.79
N ALA A 107 2.27 5.76 0.42
CA ALA A 107 1.46 6.60 1.30
C ALA A 107 1.66 6.25 2.78
N ASN A 108 1.58 7.25 3.65
CA ASN A 108 1.65 7.05 5.10
C ASN A 108 0.90 8.18 5.82
N GLY A 109 -0.02 7.84 6.72
CA GLY A 109 -0.74 8.82 7.53
C GLY A 109 -2.21 8.47 7.78
N ALA A 110 -3.01 9.48 8.12
CA ALA A 110 -4.46 9.33 8.25
C ALA A 110 -5.13 9.54 6.89
N TRP A 111 -5.95 8.59 6.46
CA TRP A 111 -6.80 8.75 5.27
C TRP A 111 -8.24 9.12 5.63
N LYS A 112 -8.65 8.88 6.88
CA LYS A 112 -9.93 9.32 7.42
C LYS A 112 -9.82 9.60 8.92
N THR A 113 -10.47 10.69 9.36
CA THR A 113 -10.62 11.03 10.78
C THR A 113 -12.07 11.39 11.08
N PHE A 114 -12.53 10.97 12.24
CA PHE A 114 -13.86 11.26 12.79
C PHE A 114 -13.75 11.93 14.17
N PRO A 115 -14.69 12.84 14.51
CA PRO A 115 -15.70 13.38 13.60
C PRO A 115 -15.05 14.27 12.53
N GLU A 116 -15.68 14.39 11.36
CA GLU A 116 -15.25 15.37 10.36
C GLU A 116 -15.51 16.79 10.84
N ASN A 117 -14.77 17.76 10.28
CA ASN A 117 -14.97 19.17 10.58
C ASN A 117 -16.45 19.57 10.50
N GLY A 118 -16.97 20.16 11.58
CA GLY A 118 -18.37 20.57 11.68
C GLY A 118 -19.36 19.46 12.07
N LYS A 119 -18.90 18.22 12.33
CA LYS A 119 -19.73 17.13 12.85
C LYS A 119 -19.38 16.80 14.30
N SER A 120 -20.35 16.20 15.00
CA SER A 120 -20.14 15.60 16.32
C SER A 120 -19.95 14.10 16.17
N LEU A 121 -19.18 13.47 17.06
CA LEU A 121 -19.05 12.02 17.11
C LEU A 121 -20.41 11.33 17.36
N ASN A 122 -21.34 12.02 18.01
CA ASN A 122 -22.70 11.53 18.25
C ASN A 122 -23.48 11.25 16.97
N SER A 123 -23.09 11.81 15.83
CA SER A 123 -23.68 11.46 14.52
C SER A 123 -23.43 10.00 14.11
N TYR A 124 -22.49 9.33 14.77
CA TYR A 124 -22.11 7.93 14.51
C TYR A 124 -22.56 6.96 15.61
N TYR A 125 -23.32 7.44 16.59
CA TYR A 125 -23.76 6.63 17.71
C TYR A 125 -24.97 5.78 17.32
N VAL A 126 -24.89 4.46 17.54
CA VAL A 126 -25.93 3.49 17.23
C VAL A 126 -26.52 2.96 18.53
N THR A 127 -27.77 3.32 18.79
CA THR A 127 -28.44 3.01 20.06
C THR A 127 -28.63 1.51 20.29
N ALA A 128 -28.90 0.74 19.23
CA ALA A 128 -29.10 -0.71 19.31
C ALA A 128 -27.85 -1.46 19.82
N SER A 129 -26.65 -0.96 19.50
CA SER A 129 -25.37 -1.53 19.93
C SER A 129 -24.74 -0.78 21.10
N ASN A 130 -25.36 0.31 21.58
CA ASN A 130 -24.81 1.22 22.59
C ASN A 130 -23.34 1.61 22.31
N ALA A 131 -23.03 1.90 21.04
CA ALA A 131 -21.65 2.11 20.60
C ALA A 131 -21.60 3.07 19.40
N TYR A 132 -20.43 3.68 19.18
CA TYR A 132 -20.14 4.41 17.96
C TYR A 132 -19.74 3.42 16.87
N VAL A 133 -20.41 3.52 15.72
CA VAL A 133 -20.15 2.68 14.54
C VAL A 133 -19.71 3.59 13.40
N LEU A 134 -18.43 3.52 13.06
CA LEU A 134 -17.82 4.37 12.04
C LEU A 134 -17.38 3.50 10.88
N ALA A 135 -17.68 3.91 9.65
CA ALA A 135 -17.32 3.15 8.45
C ALA A 135 -16.68 4.07 7.41
N ALA A 136 -15.65 3.57 6.74
CA ALA A 136 -15.06 4.25 5.59
C ALA A 136 -14.45 3.25 4.60
N VAL A 137 -14.34 3.67 3.34
CA VAL A 137 -13.83 2.84 2.25
C VAL A 137 -12.34 3.12 2.04
N TYR A 138 -11.50 2.11 2.22
CA TYR A 138 -10.09 2.17 1.85
C TYR A 138 -9.95 1.79 0.36
N LYS A 139 -9.54 2.77 -0.45
CA LYS A 139 -9.38 2.64 -1.92
C LYS A 139 -7.94 2.79 -2.40
N GLN A 140 -7.00 2.88 -1.48
CA GLN A 140 -5.62 3.28 -1.77
C GLN A 140 -4.70 2.06 -1.99
N PHE A 141 -5.22 0.85 -2.10
CA PHE A 141 -4.40 -0.34 -2.35
C PHE A 141 -3.98 -0.45 -3.83
N ILE A 142 -3.21 0.52 -4.30
CA ILE A 142 -2.74 0.67 -5.69
C ILE A 142 -1.22 0.84 -5.73
N ALA A 143 -0.55 0.27 -6.74
CA ALA A 143 0.90 0.36 -6.92
C ALA A 143 1.37 1.66 -7.62
N THR A 144 0.59 2.74 -7.50
CA THR A 144 0.88 4.04 -8.14
C THR A 144 0.88 5.15 -7.11
N GLY A 145 1.66 6.21 -7.36
CA GLY A 145 1.77 7.38 -6.47
C GLY A 145 3.05 7.44 -5.64
N GLY A 146 3.88 6.39 -5.67
CA GLY A 146 5.22 6.40 -5.06
C GLY A 146 6.25 7.22 -5.86
N LYS A 147 7.50 7.21 -5.38
CA LYS A 147 8.63 7.90 -6.01
C LYS A 147 8.91 7.35 -7.42
N TYR A 148 8.80 6.04 -7.62
CA TYR A 148 9.16 5.39 -8.87
C TYR A 148 7.94 5.26 -9.79
N LYS A 149 8.10 5.56 -11.09
CA LYS A 149 7.06 5.32 -12.10
C LYS A 149 6.90 3.82 -12.36
N MET A 150 5.71 3.38 -12.76
CA MET A 150 5.42 1.95 -12.96
C MET A 150 6.26 1.32 -14.09
N GLU A 151 6.58 2.09 -15.12
CA GLU A 151 7.30 1.61 -16.28
C GLU A 151 8.09 2.72 -17.01
N GLY A 152 8.95 2.30 -17.94
CA GLY A 152 9.62 3.17 -18.89
C GLY A 152 10.95 3.76 -18.42
N ALA A 153 11.44 4.72 -19.20
CA ALA A 153 12.75 5.34 -19.00
C ALA A 153 12.84 6.12 -17.68
N ASP A 154 11.74 6.70 -17.22
CA ASP A 154 11.70 7.42 -15.94
C ASP A 154 11.94 6.48 -14.76
N LEU A 155 11.39 5.26 -14.80
CA LEU A 155 11.69 4.24 -13.81
C LEU A 155 13.18 3.88 -13.85
N LEU A 156 13.72 3.60 -15.04
CA LEU A 156 15.13 3.28 -15.22
C LEU A 156 16.04 4.39 -14.70
N ASN A 157 15.73 5.66 -14.96
CA ASN A 157 16.56 6.79 -14.52
C ASN A 157 16.45 7.04 -13.02
N ALA A 158 15.29 6.78 -12.41
CA ALA A 158 15.07 6.99 -10.99
C ALA A 158 15.69 5.91 -10.10
N LEU A 159 15.97 4.70 -10.63
CA LEU A 159 16.50 3.58 -9.83
C LEU A 159 17.75 3.97 -9.03
N PRO A 160 17.92 3.49 -7.78
CA PRO A 160 19.19 3.63 -7.06
C PRO A 160 20.36 3.01 -7.84
N ASN A 161 21.58 3.54 -7.67
CA ASN A 161 22.76 3.03 -8.38
C ASN A 161 23.06 1.56 -8.06
N GLU A 162 22.88 1.16 -6.81
CA GLU A 162 23.03 -0.25 -6.40
C GLU A 162 22.05 -1.16 -7.15
N ALA A 163 20.76 -0.78 -7.20
CA ALA A 163 19.75 -1.53 -7.94
C ALA A 163 20.07 -1.59 -9.44
N TYR A 164 20.52 -0.48 -10.02
CA TYR A 164 20.95 -0.45 -11.42
C TYR A 164 22.15 -1.38 -11.67
N ASN A 165 23.16 -1.37 -10.81
CA ASN A 165 24.32 -2.25 -10.92
C ASN A 165 23.96 -3.73 -10.75
N ASN A 166 23.00 -4.04 -9.88
CA ASN A 166 22.43 -5.38 -9.75
C ASN A 166 21.70 -5.81 -11.02
N LEU A 167 20.88 -4.93 -11.61
CA LEU A 167 20.23 -5.17 -12.90
C LEU A 167 21.25 -5.45 -14.00
N LEU A 168 22.31 -4.64 -14.11
CA LEU A 168 23.38 -4.85 -15.09
C LEU A 168 24.09 -6.18 -14.88
N SER A 169 24.34 -6.54 -13.62
CA SER A 169 24.97 -7.82 -13.27
C SER A 169 24.11 -8.99 -13.71
N GLN A 170 22.80 -8.94 -13.49
CA GLN A 170 21.88 -9.98 -13.95
C GLN A 170 21.78 -10.02 -15.48
N LEU A 171 21.68 -8.85 -16.13
CA LEU A 171 21.62 -8.73 -17.59
C LEU A 171 22.86 -9.34 -18.26
N ALA A 172 24.05 -9.13 -17.70
CA ALA A 172 25.30 -9.66 -18.24
C ALA A 172 25.30 -11.19 -18.39
N TYR A 173 24.53 -11.92 -17.59
CA TYR A 173 24.44 -13.38 -17.69
C TYR A 173 23.41 -13.89 -18.71
N VAL A 174 22.48 -13.04 -19.14
CA VAL A 174 21.34 -13.46 -19.99
C VAL A 174 21.28 -12.74 -21.33
N ILE A 175 22.10 -11.70 -21.53
CA ILE A 175 22.14 -10.96 -22.79
C ILE A 175 22.74 -11.80 -23.93
N THR A 176 22.14 -11.70 -25.12
CA THR A 176 22.66 -12.37 -26.32
C THR A 176 23.80 -11.60 -26.97
N VAL A 177 24.60 -12.27 -27.80
CA VAL A 177 25.66 -11.63 -28.61
C VAL A 177 25.10 -10.51 -29.49
N ALA A 178 23.93 -10.72 -30.08
CA ALA A 178 23.28 -9.75 -30.97
C ALA A 178 22.84 -8.49 -30.21
N GLU A 179 22.20 -8.65 -29.05
CA GLU A 179 21.77 -7.51 -28.23
C GLU A 179 22.96 -6.79 -27.61
N PHE A 180 23.97 -7.52 -27.11
CA PHE A 180 25.21 -6.92 -26.62
C PHE A 180 25.86 -6.05 -27.70
N SER A 181 25.95 -6.56 -28.93
CA SER A 181 26.52 -5.84 -30.07
C SER A 181 25.67 -4.64 -30.49
N THR A 182 24.38 -4.60 -30.14
CA THR A 182 23.51 -3.44 -30.36
C THR A 182 23.85 -2.28 -29.41
N PHE A 183 24.17 -2.61 -28.16
CA PHE A 183 24.67 -1.63 -27.19
C PHE A 183 26.11 -1.21 -27.49
N PHE A 184 26.97 -2.16 -27.84
CA PHE A 184 28.41 -1.98 -28.01
C PHE A 184 28.91 -2.49 -29.37
N PRO A 185 28.61 -1.79 -30.47
CA PRO A 185 29.01 -2.25 -31.81
C PRO A 185 30.53 -2.28 -32.03
N ALA A 186 31.28 -1.47 -31.27
CA ALA A 186 32.74 -1.39 -31.31
C ALA A 186 33.41 -2.16 -30.15
N ALA A 187 32.71 -3.11 -29.52
CA ALA A 187 33.29 -3.89 -28.43
C ALA A 187 34.50 -4.72 -28.93
N PRO A 188 35.59 -4.79 -28.14
CA PRO A 188 36.75 -5.63 -28.46
C PRO A 188 36.39 -7.11 -28.62
N GLU A 189 37.18 -7.84 -29.41
CA GLU A 189 36.93 -9.26 -29.71
C GLU A 189 37.02 -10.16 -28.45
N GLU A 190 37.78 -9.73 -27.45
CA GLU A 190 37.94 -10.40 -26.15
C GLU A 190 36.63 -10.42 -25.34
N CYS A 191 35.66 -9.56 -25.68
CA CYS A 191 34.34 -9.55 -25.05
C CYS A 191 33.48 -10.77 -25.42
N PHE A 192 33.88 -11.55 -26.42
CA PHE A 192 33.09 -12.64 -26.96
C PHE A 192 33.78 -13.99 -26.74
N THR A 193 32.98 -15.01 -26.45
CA THR A 193 33.43 -16.40 -26.61
C THR A 193 33.23 -16.81 -28.07
N LYS A 194 34.16 -17.62 -28.60
CA LYS A 194 34.17 -18.03 -30.00
C LYS A 194 34.24 -19.54 -30.14
N THR A 195 33.56 -20.05 -31.17
CA THR A 195 33.73 -21.42 -31.65
C THR A 195 34.05 -21.32 -33.14
N GLY A 196 35.32 -21.57 -33.49
CA GLY A 196 35.84 -21.20 -34.81
C GLY A 196 35.82 -19.67 -35.01
N ALA A 197 35.29 -19.22 -36.14
CA ALA A 197 35.15 -17.79 -36.45
C ALA A 197 33.87 -17.14 -35.87
N THR A 198 32.96 -17.93 -35.31
CA THR A 198 31.63 -17.46 -34.89
C THR A 198 31.64 -17.08 -33.40
N ARG A 199 31.09 -15.90 -33.08
CA ARG A 199 30.82 -15.47 -31.71
C ARG A 199 29.64 -16.27 -31.16
N THR A 200 29.87 -17.07 -30.13
CA THR A 200 28.87 -17.99 -29.56
C THR A 200 28.32 -17.54 -28.21
N GLY A 201 28.95 -16.56 -27.57
CA GLY A 201 28.50 -16.02 -26.29
C GLY A 201 29.29 -14.79 -25.84
N ILE A 202 28.97 -14.32 -24.63
CA ILE A 202 29.68 -13.21 -23.98
C ILE A 202 30.69 -13.77 -22.99
N SER A 203 31.95 -13.37 -23.11
CA SER A 203 33.03 -13.76 -22.21
C SER A 203 32.91 -13.02 -20.87
N ASP A 204 33.70 -13.42 -19.87
CA ASP A 204 33.70 -12.69 -18.58
C ASP A 204 34.24 -11.26 -18.72
N ILE A 205 35.15 -11.02 -19.67
CA ILE A 205 35.59 -9.66 -20.04
C ILE A 205 34.41 -8.87 -20.63
N GLY A 206 33.62 -9.48 -21.52
CA GLY A 206 32.44 -8.83 -22.09
C GLY A 206 31.37 -8.52 -21.03
N LYS A 207 31.17 -9.42 -20.07
CA LYS A 207 30.25 -9.19 -18.94
C LYS A 207 30.71 -8.02 -18.07
N ALA A 208 32.01 -7.91 -17.79
CA ALA A 208 32.58 -6.77 -17.09
C ALA A 208 32.41 -5.48 -17.90
N TYR A 209 32.73 -5.53 -19.20
CA TYR A 209 32.57 -4.40 -20.11
C TYR A 209 31.13 -3.85 -20.11
N LEU A 210 30.11 -4.73 -20.13
CA LEU A 210 28.71 -4.31 -20.02
C LEU A 210 28.44 -3.56 -18.72
N ARG A 211 28.87 -4.11 -17.58
CA ARG A 211 28.62 -3.49 -16.27
C ARG A 211 29.29 -2.12 -16.15
N ASP A 212 30.48 -1.98 -16.74
CA ASP A 212 31.30 -0.78 -16.61
C ASP A 212 30.89 0.31 -17.61
N ASN A 213 30.33 -0.05 -18.77
CA ASN A 213 30.07 0.88 -19.87
C ASN A 213 28.58 1.08 -20.20
N LEU A 214 27.66 0.24 -19.72
CA LEU A 214 26.23 0.42 -19.98
C LEU A 214 25.67 1.53 -19.08
N SER A 215 25.79 2.77 -19.55
CA SER A 215 25.15 3.91 -18.90
C SER A 215 23.63 3.87 -19.07
N ARG A 216 22.89 4.49 -18.14
CA ARG A 216 21.43 4.61 -18.25
C ARG A 216 21.00 5.31 -19.53
N ALA A 217 21.74 6.35 -19.93
CA ALA A 217 21.48 7.08 -21.17
C ALA A 217 21.63 6.17 -22.40
N LEU A 218 22.70 5.36 -22.46
CA LEU A 218 22.90 4.40 -23.54
C LEU A 218 21.79 3.34 -23.53
N PHE A 219 21.39 2.88 -22.35
CA PHE A 219 20.33 1.89 -22.20
C PHE A 219 18.98 2.44 -22.69
N VAL A 220 18.64 3.69 -22.35
CA VAL A 220 17.44 4.37 -22.88
C VAL A 220 17.55 4.57 -24.40
N GLN A 221 18.71 5.01 -24.91
CA GLN A 221 18.91 5.33 -26.32
C GLN A 221 18.81 4.09 -27.23
N LYS A 222 19.44 2.99 -26.83
CA LYS A 222 19.43 1.72 -27.59
C LYS A 222 18.15 0.92 -27.32
N GLY A 223 17.48 1.22 -26.23
CA GLY A 223 16.12 0.82 -25.96
C GLY A 223 16.00 -0.54 -25.27
N PHE A 224 14.91 -0.65 -24.52
CA PHE A 224 14.30 -1.89 -24.10
C PHE A 224 12.90 -1.93 -24.71
N LYS A 225 12.36 -3.12 -24.91
CA LYS A 225 10.96 -3.29 -25.32
C LYS A 225 10.03 -3.00 -24.15
N THR A 226 10.36 -3.56 -22.98
CA THR A 226 9.57 -3.42 -21.75
C THR A 226 10.51 -3.17 -20.59
N PHE A 227 10.18 -2.20 -19.74
CA PHE A 227 10.87 -1.98 -18.46
C PHE A 227 9.83 -1.56 -17.44
N LYS A 228 9.43 -2.47 -16.55
CA LYS A 228 8.36 -2.21 -15.59
C LYS A 228 8.69 -2.79 -14.22
N LYS A 229 8.03 -2.26 -13.19
CA LYS A 229 8.07 -2.88 -11.87
C LYS A 229 7.33 -4.21 -11.88
N GLN A 230 7.82 -5.12 -11.05
CA GLN A 230 7.13 -6.34 -10.67
C GLN A 230 7.45 -6.58 -9.21
N GLY A 231 6.45 -6.85 -8.38
CA GLY A 231 6.67 -6.73 -6.95
C GLY A 231 5.53 -7.19 -6.06
N LEU A 232 5.66 -6.79 -4.79
CA LEU A 232 4.70 -7.03 -3.72
C LEU A 232 4.31 -5.69 -3.11
N LEU A 233 3.01 -5.41 -3.13
CA LEU A 233 2.42 -4.25 -2.49
C LEU A 233 2.00 -4.64 -1.08
N HIS A 234 2.38 -3.84 -0.09
CA HIS A 234 2.04 -4.02 1.31
C HIS A 234 1.22 -2.84 1.82
N ALA A 235 0.10 -3.11 2.48
CA ALA A 235 -0.68 -2.11 3.17
C ALA A 235 -0.95 -2.51 4.61
N SER A 236 -0.66 -1.60 5.53
CA SER A 236 -1.10 -1.66 6.92
C SER A 236 -2.25 -0.68 7.08
N VAL A 237 -3.44 -1.15 7.48
CA VAL A 237 -4.62 -0.32 7.74
C VAL A 237 -4.96 -0.40 9.21
N THR A 238 -4.84 0.72 9.90
CA THR A 238 -5.00 0.80 11.36
C THR A 238 -6.22 1.64 11.69
N SER A 239 -7.12 1.09 12.50
CA SER A 239 -8.15 1.89 13.18
C SER A 239 -7.64 2.26 14.56
N LYS A 240 -7.65 3.55 14.89
CA LYS A 240 -7.15 4.09 16.16
C LYS A 240 -8.24 4.95 16.80
N VAL A 241 -8.57 4.65 18.05
CA VAL A 241 -9.50 5.44 18.87
C VAL A 241 -8.72 6.13 19.97
N THR A 242 -8.95 7.42 20.14
CA THR A 242 -8.31 8.23 21.19
C THR A 242 -9.40 8.82 22.09
N SER A 243 -9.31 8.59 23.40
CA SER A 243 -10.19 9.24 24.39
C SER A 243 -9.79 10.69 24.65
N THR A 244 -10.65 11.47 25.30
CA THR A 244 -10.36 12.87 25.71
C THR A 244 -9.22 12.93 26.74
N SER A 245 -9.01 11.88 27.52
CA SER A 245 -7.87 11.70 28.42
C SER A 245 -6.58 11.27 27.72
N GLY A 246 -6.62 11.01 26.40
CA GLY A 246 -5.46 10.61 25.61
C GLY A 246 -5.17 9.09 25.59
N ALA A 247 -6.02 8.27 26.20
CA ALA A 247 -5.89 6.83 26.15
C ALA A 247 -6.21 6.31 24.73
N VAL A 248 -5.44 5.34 24.25
CA VAL A 248 -5.52 4.84 22.86
C VAL A 248 -5.85 3.35 22.83
N ALA A 249 -6.77 2.98 21.94
CA ALA A 249 -6.94 1.62 21.45
C ALA A 249 -6.74 1.60 19.94
N GLN A 250 -6.06 0.58 19.42
CA GLN A 250 -5.81 0.44 17.99
C GLN A 250 -5.86 -1.01 17.54
N VAL A 251 -6.33 -1.23 16.32
CA VAL A 251 -6.31 -2.53 15.64
C VAL A 251 -5.75 -2.31 14.24
N THR A 252 -4.73 -3.08 13.89
CA THR A 252 -4.06 -3.05 12.59
C THR A 252 -4.38 -4.31 11.81
N ASN A 253 -4.71 -4.14 10.54
CA ASN A 253 -4.84 -5.23 9.59
C ASN A 253 -3.83 -5.03 8.47
N GLU A 254 -3.18 -6.12 8.06
CA GLU A 254 -2.18 -6.09 7.01
C GLU A 254 -2.70 -6.79 5.76
N PHE A 255 -2.34 -6.23 4.60
CA PHE A 255 -2.69 -6.75 3.29
C PHE A 255 -1.43 -6.80 2.44
N GLU A 256 -1.35 -7.85 1.63
CA GLU A 256 -0.28 -8.01 0.65
C GLU A 256 -0.81 -8.56 -0.66
N ALA A 257 -0.28 -8.07 -1.78
CA ALA A 257 -0.64 -8.56 -3.11
C ALA A 257 0.50 -8.37 -4.11
N THR A 258 0.77 -9.41 -4.89
CA THR A 258 1.73 -9.34 -6.00
C THR A 258 1.14 -8.62 -7.20
N TYR A 259 1.99 -7.92 -7.97
CA TYR A 259 1.62 -7.25 -9.21
C TYR A 259 2.74 -7.28 -10.26
#